data_AF-A0A843RKT9-F1
#
_entry.id   AF-A0A843RKT9-F1
#
_cell.length_a   1.000
_cell.length_b   1.000
_cell.length_c   1.000
_cell.angle_alpha   90.00
_cell.angle_beta   90.00
_cell.angle_gamma   90.00
#
_symmetry.space_group_name_H-M   'P 1'
#
loop_
_entity.id
_entity.type
_entity.pdbx_description
1 polymer ?
#
loop_
_entity_poly.entity_id
_entity_poly.type
_entity_poly.pdbx_seq_one_letter_code
_entity_poly.pdbx_strand_id
1 'polypeptide(L)'
;RAATLLIEAATALENAIADRSRPLRDVPMVGRTHGIHAEPTTMGAKLALWALQIRRDRERLIRARHAVSVGKLSGAVGTYSNVDPAVERYVCQRLGLRPVPATQVLARDRHAEFSYACASVAASVEAFALEIRHLQRTEVGEAAEPFRKGAQKGSSAMPHKRNPVRCEQMCGLARVV
;
A
#
# COMPACT_ATOMS: atom_id res chain seq x y z
N ARG A 1 0.29 9.55 13.42
CA ARG A 1 1.55 8.77 13.27
C ARG A 1 1.42 7.59 12.32
N ALA A 2 0.50 6.63 12.53
CA ALA A 2 0.36 5.46 11.64
C ALA A 2 0.15 5.81 10.16
N ALA A 3 -0.80 6.69 9.85
CA ALA A 3 -1.04 7.15 8.48
C ALA A 3 0.19 7.83 7.84
N THR A 4 1.00 8.54 8.63
CA THR A 4 2.25 9.15 8.15
C THR A 4 3.25 8.08 7.70
N LEU A 5 3.45 7.04 8.51
CA LEU A 5 4.32 5.92 8.17
C LEU A 5 3.86 5.20 6.89
N LEU A 6 2.55 5.02 6.72
CA LEU A 6 2.00 4.41 5.51
C LEU A 6 2.22 5.29 4.27
N ILE A 7 2.06 6.61 4.39
CA ILE A 7 2.31 7.55 3.28
C ILE A 7 3.80 7.58 2.91
N GLU A 8 4.68 7.55 3.90
CA GLU A 8 6.13 7.48 3.69
C GLU A 8 6.52 6.16 3.01
N ALA A 9 5.98 5.02 3.48
CA ALA A 9 6.21 3.72 2.86
C ALA A 9 5.67 3.64 1.42
N ALA A 10 4.47 4.18 1.16
CA ALA A 10 3.92 4.26 -0.19
C ALA A 10 4.77 5.16 -1.10
N THR A 11 5.32 6.25 -0.58
CA THR A 11 6.24 7.13 -1.32
C THR A 11 7.54 6.40 -1.65
N ALA A 12 8.13 5.69 -0.68
CA ALA A 12 9.33 4.91 -0.89
C ALA A 12 9.11 3.80 -1.91
N LEU A 13 7.95 3.13 -1.87
CA LEU A 13 7.57 2.10 -2.84
C LEU A 13 7.39 2.69 -4.25
N GLU A 14 6.68 3.81 -4.39
CA GLU A 14 6.53 4.50 -5.67
C GLU A 14 7.90 4.83 -6.29
N ASN A 15 8.80 5.43 -5.49
CA ASN A 15 10.12 5.82 -5.94
C ASN A 15 10.94 4.58 -6.35
N ALA A 16 10.95 3.53 -5.53
CA ALA A 16 11.68 2.30 -5.84
C ALA A 16 11.20 1.65 -7.15
N ILE A 17 9.88 1.63 -7.40
CA ILE A 17 9.32 1.10 -8.64
C ILE A 17 9.69 2.01 -9.83
N ALA A 18 9.58 3.32 -9.66
CA ALA A 18 9.91 4.29 -10.71
C ALA A 18 11.41 4.27 -11.06
N ASP A 19 12.29 4.14 -10.08
CA ASP A 19 13.73 4.03 -10.31
C ASP A 19 14.07 2.71 -10.99
N ARG A 20 13.37 1.63 -10.64
CA ARG A 20 13.55 0.33 -11.29
C ARG A 20 13.00 0.29 -12.72
N SER A 21 11.96 1.07 -13.02
CA SER A 21 11.37 1.09 -14.36
C SER A 21 12.28 1.75 -15.40
N ARG A 22 13.04 2.77 -15.03
CA ARG A 22 13.95 3.54 -15.92
C ARG A 22 14.97 2.67 -16.67
N PRO A 23 15.82 1.85 -16.03
CA PRO A 23 16.79 1.01 -16.75
C PRO A 23 16.12 -0.12 -17.53
N LEU A 24 14.84 -0.40 -17.28
CA LEU A 24 14.08 -1.45 -17.97
C LEU A 24 13.15 -0.89 -19.05
N ARG A 25 13.23 0.42 -19.33
CA ARG A 25 12.36 1.15 -20.26
C ARG A 25 12.24 0.45 -21.61
N ASP A 26 13.38 0.04 -22.16
CA ASP A 26 13.49 -0.53 -23.50
C ASP A 26 13.75 -2.04 -23.48
N VAL A 27 13.54 -2.71 -22.33
CA VAL A 27 13.64 -4.17 -22.23
C VAL A 27 12.33 -4.79 -22.72
N PRO A 28 12.29 -5.38 -23.93
CA PRO A 28 11.06 -5.92 -24.48
C PRO A 28 10.62 -7.15 -23.69
N MET A 29 9.31 -7.32 -23.58
CA MET A 29 8.68 -8.53 -23.05
C MET A 29 7.36 -8.77 -23.77
N VAL A 30 6.86 -10.01 -23.74
CA VAL A 30 5.55 -10.30 -24.31
C VAL A 30 4.43 -9.80 -23.37
N GLY A 31 3.52 -8.99 -23.91
CA GLY A 31 2.28 -8.63 -23.23
C GLY A 31 1.39 -9.87 -23.09
N ARG A 32 0.67 -9.97 -21.97
CA ARG A 32 -0.21 -11.11 -21.69
C ARG A 32 -1.60 -10.64 -21.31
N THR A 33 -2.61 -11.09 -22.04
CA THR A 33 -4.04 -10.94 -21.70
C THR A 33 -4.62 -12.33 -21.48
N HIS A 34 -5.39 -12.54 -20.41
CA HIS A 34 -5.85 -13.88 -19.99
C HIS A 34 -4.72 -14.92 -19.80
N GLY A 35 -3.47 -14.47 -19.60
CA GLY A 35 -2.30 -15.35 -19.54
C GLY A 35 -1.75 -15.80 -20.91
N ILE A 36 -2.35 -15.36 -22.01
CA ILE A 36 -1.98 -15.69 -23.40
C ILE A 36 -1.14 -14.57 -23.99
N HIS A 37 -0.18 -14.92 -24.87
CA HIS A 37 0.64 -13.94 -25.59
C HIS A 37 -0.25 -13.04 -26.45
N ALA A 38 -0.09 -11.73 -26.25
CA ALA A 38 -0.68 -10.67 -27.04
C ALA A 38 0.42 -9.97 -27.84
N GLU A 39 0.54 -8.65 -27.72
CA GLU A 39 1.56 -7.85 -28.40
C GLU A 39 2.80 -7.59 -27.52
N PRO A 40 3.94 -7.24 -28.11
CA PRO A 40 5.11 -6.79 -27.35
C PRO A 40 4.82 -5.56 -26.49
N THR A 41 5.43 -5.53 -25.31
CA THR A 41 5.50 -4.36 -24.42
C THR A 41 6.91 -4.28 -23.83
N THR A 42 7.14 -3.44 -22.81
CA THR A 42 8.41 -3.41 -22.09
C THR A 42 8.24 -3.62 -20.59
N MET A 43 9.26 -4.21 -19.96
CA MET A 43 9.30 -4.39 -18.51
C MET A 43 9.22 -3.04 -17.79
N GLY A 44 9.88 -2.01 -18.33
CA GLY A 44 9.81 -0.64 -17.82
C GLY A 44 8.40 -0.06 -17.87
N ALA A 45 7.66 -0.27 -18.96
CA ALA A 45 6.26 0.18 -19.06
C ALA A 45 5.38 -0.49 -17.98
N LYS A 46 5.53 -1.80 -17.76
CA LYS A 46 4.81 -2.52 -16.70
C LYS A 46 5.07 -1.92 -15.31
N LEU A 47 6.35 -1.70 -14.96
CA LEU A 47 6.71 -1.10 -13.67
C LEU A 47 6.26 0.37 -13.56
N ALA A 48 6.34 1.15 -14.64
CA ALA A 48 5.88 2.53 -14.62
C ALA A 48 4.38 2.64 -14.32
N LEU A 49 3.56 1.72 -14.87
CA LEU A 49 2.13 1.64 -14.55
C LEU A 49 1.88 1.33 -13.07
N TRP A 50 2.70 0.48 -12.45
CA TRP A 50 2.65 0.20 -11.01
C TRP A 50 2.97 1.43 -10.16
N ALA A 51 4.00 2.19 -10.52
CA ALA A 51 4.34 3.44 -9.84
C ALA A 51 3.18 4.46 -9.91
N LEU A 52 2.54 4.59 -11.08
CA LEU A 52 1.34 5.43 -11.24
C LEU A 52 0.17 4.96 -10.36
N GLN A 53 0.00 3.65 -10.20
CA GLN A 53 -1.03 3.07 -9.35
C GLN A 53 -0.78 3.37 -7.86
N ILE A 54 0.44 3.15 -7.36
CA ILE A 54 0.81 3.49 -5.97
C ILE A 54 0.70 4.98 -5.71
N ARG A 55 1.01 5.84 -6.67
CA ARG A 55 0.81 7.29 -6.54
C ARG A 55 -0.65 7.63 -6.22
N ARG A 56 -1.60 7.05 -6.95
CA ARG A 56 -3.03 7.24 -6.70
C ARG A 56 -3.44 6.71 -5.32
N ASP A 57 -2.90 5.58 -4.89
CA ASP A 57 -3.18 5.03 -3.55
C ASP A 57 -2.58 5.88 -2.42
N ARG A 58 -1.39 6.45 -2.62
CA ARG A 58 -0.80 7.40 -1.69
C ARG A 58 -1.68 8.63 -1.53
N GLU A 59 -2.24 9.16 -2.61
CA GLU A 59 -3.18 10.28 -2.53
C GLU A 59 -4.45 9.92 -1.73
N ARG A 60 -4.96 8.70 -1.87
CA ARG A 60 -6.06 8.18 -1.01
C ARG A 60 -5.65 8.20 0.46
N LEU A 61 -4.47 7.71 0.80
CA LEU A 61 -3.95 7.74 2.18
C LEU A 61 -3.81 9.17 2.72
N ILE A 62 -3.34 10.12 1.90
CA ILE A 62 -3.20 11.53 2.30
C ILE A 62 -4.57 12.13 2.64
N ARG A 63 -5.58 11.89 1.79
CA ARG A 63 -6.96 12.35 2.04
C ARG A 63 -7.56 11.70 3.28
N ALA A 64 -7.45 10.38 3.39
CA ALA A 64 -7.99 9.65 4.53
C ALA A 64 -7.32 10.02 5.86
N ARG A 65 -5.99 10.29 5.85
CA ARG A 65 -5.27 10.85 7.01
C ARG A 65 -5.93 12.14 7.47
N HIS A 66 -6.23 13.06 6.54
CA HIS A 66 -6.87 14.32 6.88
C HIS A 66 -8.30 14.13 7.40
N ALA A 67 -9.05 13.16 6.85
CA ALA A 67 -10.39 12.84 7.30
C ALA A 67 -10.43 12.29 8.73
N VAL A 68 -9.48 11.42 9.09
CA VAL A 68 -9.43 10.73 10.39
C VAL A 68 -8.62 11.49 11.47
N SER A 69 -7.80 12.48 11.10
CA SER A 69 -7.00 13.29 12.04
C SER A 69 -7.83 14.39 12.71
N VAL A 70 -8.87 13.97 13.42
CA VAL A 70 -9.82 14.85 14.13
C VAL A 70 -9.98 14.41 15.58
N GLY A 71 -10.36 15.35 16.44
CA GLY A 71 -10.60 15.11 17.86
C GLY A 71 -11.99 15.59 18.29
N LYS A 72 -12.49 15.04 19.40
CA LYS A 72 -13.73 15.50 20.02
C LYS A 72 -13.67 15.44 21.55
N LEU A 73 -14.07 16.52 22.21
CA LEU A 73 -14.27 16.67 23.65
C LEU A 73 -15.59 17.43 23.93
N SER A 74 -16.64 17.13 23.17
CA SER A 74 -17.95 17.80 23.19
C SER A 74 -18.96 17.28 24.23
N GLY A 75 -18.52 16.45 25.18
CA GLY A 75 -19.36 15.89 26.24
C GLY A 75 -20.15 14.63 25.84
N ALA A 76 -21.16 14.28 26.64
CA ALA A 76 -21.88 13.00 26.55
C ALA A 76 -22.63 12.82 25.23
N VAL A 77 -23.32 13.86 24.76
CA VAL A 77 -24.13 13.82 23.53
C VAL A 77 -23.69 14.85 22.48
N GLY A 78 -22.54 15.49 22.67
CA GLY A 78 -21.98 16.42 21.69
C GLY A 78 -22.42 17.88 21.83
N THR A 79 -23.05 18.24 22.94
CA THR A 79 -23.69 19.54 23.16
C THR A 79 -22.86 20.53 23.98
N TYR A 80 -21.67 20.13 24.45
CA TYR A 80 -20.81 20.95 25.32
C TYR A 80 -21.45 21.36 26.65
N SER A 81 -22.50 20.67 27.10
CA SER A 81 -23.28 21.07 28.29
C SER A 81 -22.46 21.21 29.57
N ASN A 82 -21.42 20.39 29.73
CA ASN A 82 -20.56 20.34 30.92
C ASN A 82 -19.08 20.57 30.59
N VAL A 83 -18.74 21.03 29.38
CA VAL A 83 -17.36 21.22 28.94
C VAL A 83 -17.26 22.40 27.99
N ASP A 84 -16.44 23.39 28.34
CA ASP A 84 -16.20 24.55 27.47
C ASP A 84 -15.55 24.10 26.14
N PRO A 85 -16.07 24.52 24.97
CA PRO A 85 -15.45 24.25 23.67
C PRO A 85 -13.97 24.66 23.56
N ALA A 86 -13.50 25.60 24.36
CA ALA A 86 -12.09 25.98 24.45
C ALA A 86 -11.19 24.81 24.89
N VAL A 87 -11.70 23.89 25.73
CA VAL A 87 -10.96 22.69 26.14
C VAL A 87 -10.71 21.78 24.95
N GLU A 88 -11.71 21.56 24.10
CA GLU A 88 -11.56 20.77 22.88
C GLU A 88 -10.52 21.39 21.93
N ARG A 89 -10.62 22.70 21.69
CA ARG A 89 -9.66 23.43 20.85
C ARG A 89 -8.24 23.31 21.38
N TYR A 90 -8.05 23.54 22.68
CA TYR A 90 -6.75 23.46 23.35
C TYR A 90 -6.14 22.06 23.23
N VAL A 91 -6.90 21.01 23.57
CA VAL A 91 -6.40 19.62 23.52
C VAL A 91 -6.12 19.18 22.09
N CYS A 92 -7.03 19.46 21.15
CA CYS A 92 -6.84 19.10 19.75
C CYS A 92 -5.60 19.79 19.16
N GLN A 93 -5.39 21.07 19.42
CA GLN A 93 -4.21 21.80 18.96
C GLN A 93 -2.91 21.19 19.51
N ARG A 94 -2.87 20.85 20.81
CA ARG A 94 -1.70 20.22 21.45
C ARG A 94 -1.38 18.84 20.90
N LEU A 95 -2.39 18.13 20.38
CA LEU A 95 -2.24 16.80 19.76
C LEU A 95 -2.07 16.86 18.23
N GLY A 96 -2.13 18.04 17.61
CA GLY A 96 -2.10 18.19 16.15
C GLY A 96 -3.34 17.64 15.45
N LEU A 97 -4.50 17.66 16.13
CA LEU A 97 -5.80 17.24 15.61
C LEU A 97 -6.68 18.45 15.32
N ARG A 98 -7.64 18.27 14.40
CA ARG A 98 -8.69 19.27 14.18
C ARG A 98 -9.92 18.95 15.05
N PRO A 99 -10.41 19.89 15.86
CA PRO A 99 -11.69 19.73 16.56
C PRO A 99 -12.84 19.63 15.57
N VAL A 100 -13.81 18.73 15.80
CA VAL A 100 -15.00 18.59 14.95
C VAL A 100 -16.26 18.36 15.78
N PRO A 101 -17.42 18.88 15.35
CA PRO A 101 -18.70 18.49 15.93
C PRO A 101 -18.91 16.98 15.83
N ALA A 102 -19.33 16.37 16.92
CA ALA A 102 -19.56 14.94 17.03
C ALA A 102 -20.55 14.68 18.17
N THR A 103 -21.22 13.52 18.11
CA THR A 103 -22.05 13.01 19.22
C THR A 103 -21.15 12.46 20.35
N GLN A 104 -21.59 11.43 21.07
CA GLN A 104 -20.75 10.72 22.03
C GLN A 104 -19.44 10.19 21.41
N VAL A 105 -19.39 9.95 20.11
CA VAL A 105 -18.22 9.44 19.38
C VAL A 105 -18.02 10.17 18.06
N LEU A 106 -16.79 10.13 17.55
CA LEU A 106 -16.51 10.56 16.18
C LEU A 106 -17.29 9.68 15.18
N ALA A 107 -17.81 10.31 14.13
CA ALA A 107 -18.48 9.60 13.05
C ALA A 107 -17.53 8.61 12.37
N ARG A 108 -18.03 7.39 12.09
CA ARG A 108 -17.21 6.24 11.69
C ARG A 108 -16.95 6.15 10.19
N ASP A 109 -17.62 6.94 9.37
CA ASP A 109 -17.30 7.17 7.97
C ASP A 109 -15.82 7.55 7.77
N ARG A 110 -15.26 8.38 8.66
CA ARG A 110 -13.85 8.77 8.66
C ARG A 110 -12.90 7.58 8.82
N HIS A 111 -13.32 6.59 9.60
CA HIS A 111 -12.54 5.38 9.88
C HIS A 111 -12.66 4.41 8.71
N ALA A 112 -13.87 4.30 8.13
CA ALA A 112 -14.11 3.52 6.92
C ALA A 112 -13.29 4.06 5.73
N GLU A 113 -13.18 5.38 5.55
CA GLU A 113 -12.33 5.98 4.52
C GLU A 113 -10.85 5.61 4.71
N PHE A 114 -10.37 5.63 5.96
CA PHE A 114 -9.01 5.20 6.29
C PHE A 114 -8.78 3.71 6.03
N SER A 115 -9.71 2.85 6.44
CA SER A 115 -9.64 1.41 6.15
C SER A 115 -9.64 1.15 4.64
N TYR A 116 -10.49 1.84 3.87
CA TYR A 116 -10.51 1.73 2.41
C TYR A 116 -9.18 2.15 1.78
N ALA A 117 -8.57 3.24 2.24
CA ALA A 117 -7.28 3.67 1.73
C ALA A 117 -6.18 2.63 2.00
N CYS A 118 -6.18 1.97 3.17
CA CYS A 118 -5.29 0.85 3.48
C CYS A 118 -5.53 -0.35 2.58
N ALA A 119 -6.79 -0.76 2.39
CA ALA A 119 -7.17 -1.88 1.53
C ALA A 119 -6.80 -1.63 0.06
N SER A 120 -6.92 -0.39 -0.43
CA SER A 120 -6.51 0.00 -1.79
C SER A 120 -5.01 -0.23 -2.02
N VAL A 121 -4.16 0.15 -1.06
CA VAL A 121 -2.72 -0.12 -1.13
C VAL A 121 -2.43 -1.62 -1.08
N ALA A 122 -3.11 -2.35 -0.20
CA ALA A 122 -2.95 -3.80 -0.07
C ALA A 122 -3.29 -4.53 -1.37
N ALA A 123 -4.39 -4.17 -2.03
CA ALA A 123 -4.79 -4.72 -3.32
C ALA A 123 -3.74 -4.46 -4.41
N SER A 124 -3.15 -3.26 -4.46
CA SER A 124 -2.05 -2.96 -5.37
C SER A 124 -0.81 -3.81 -5.09
N VAL A 125 -0.44 -3.99 -3.81
CA VAL A 125 0.67 -4.87 -3.41
C VAL A 125 0.42 -6.32 -3.81
N GLU A 126 -0.79 -6.85 -3.59
CA GLU A 126 -1.15 -8.20 -4.03
C GLU A 126 -1.02 -8.35 -5.55
N ALA A 127 -1.53 -7.39 -6.33
CA ALA A 127 -1.46 -7.43 -7.79
C ALA A 127 0.00 -7.50 -8.28
N PHE A 128 0.89 -6.70 -7.69
CA PHE A 128 2.31 -6.69 -8.09
C PHE A 128 3.04 -7.97 -7.65
N ALA A 129 2.79 -8.42 -6.42
CA ALA A 129 3.35 -9.65 -5.89
C ALA A 129 2.89 -10.87 -6.71
N LEU A 130 1.62 -10.92 -7.10
CA LEU A 130 1.07 -11.96 -7.95
C LEU A 130 1.72 -11.97 -9.34
N GLU A 131 1.92 -10.81 -9.95
CA GLU A 131 2.62 -10.73 -11.24
C GLU A 131 4.07 -11.22 -11.12
N ILE A 132 4.81 -10.83 -10.08
CA ILE A 132 6.18 -11.32 -9.86
C ILE A 132 6.20 -12.85 -9.73
N ARG A 133 5.22 -13.43 -9.02
CA ARG A 133 5.06 -14.90 -8.93
C ARG A 133 4.83 -15.52 -10.31
N HIS A 134 4.03 -14.90 -11.17
CA HIS A 134 3.80 -15.38 -12.54
C HIS A 134 5.04 -15.29 -13.43
N LEU A 135 5.81 -14.21 -13.32
CA LEU A 135 7.04 -13.99 -14.06
C LEU A 135 8.19 -14.89 -13.58
N GLN A 136 8.17 -15.34 -12.32
CA GLN A 136 9.16 -16.26 -11.75
C GLN A 136 8.85 -17.75 -12.02
N ARG A 137 7.72 -18.08 -12.66
CA ARG A 137 7.43 -19.46 -13.08
C ARG A 137 8.56 -20.01 -13.94
N THR A 138 8.87 -21.30 -13.78
CA THR A 138 9.97 -21.98 -14.48
C THR A 138 9.86 -21.84 -15.99
N GLU A 139 8.65 -21.85 -16.53
CA GLU A 139 8.35 -21.76 -17.96
C GLU A 139 8.43 -20.31 -18.50
N VAL A 140 8.47 -19.30 -17.61
CA VAL A 140 8.49 -17.88 -17.97
C VAL A 140 9.87 -17.27 -17.70
N GLY A 141 10.36 -17.33 -16.46
CA GLY A 141 11.73 -16.92 -16.11
C GLY A 141 12.08 -15.44 -16.36
N GLU A 142 11.09 -14.54 -16.43
CA GLU A 142 11.28 -13.12 -16.78
C GLU A 142 11.64 -12.25 -15.56
N ALA A 143 11.32 -12.70 -14.34
CA ALA A 143 11.70 -12.02 -13.10
C ALA A 143 11.94 -13.05 -11.98
N ALA A 144 12.69 -12.64 -10.95
CA ALA A 144 12.87 -13.46 -9.76
C ALA A 144 13.06 -12.59 -8.52
N GLU A 145 12.57 -13.06 -7.37
CA GLU A 145 12.94 -12.51 -6.08
C GLU A 145 14.45 -12.58 -5.86
N PRO A 146 15.05 -11.57 -5.21
CA PRO A 146 16.46 -11.62 -4.83
C PRO A 146 16.76 -12.87 -4.01
N PHE A 147 17.77 -13.63 -4.44
CA PHE A 147 18.21 -14.85 -3.76
C PHE A 147 19.67 -14.71 -3.34
N ARG A 148 19.93 -14.58 -2.04
CA ARG A 148 21.31 -14.45 -1.53
C ARG A 148 21.90 -15.84 -1.29
N LYS A 149 22.84 -16.25 -2.16
CA LYS A 149 23.60 -17.50 -2.00
C LYS A 149 24.21 -17.57 -0.59
N GLY A 150 24.01 -18.70 0.11
CA GLY A 150 24.53 -18.95 1.45
C GLY A 150 23.68 -18.44 2.62
N ALA A 151 22.83 -17.42 2.42
CA ALA A 151 21.97 -16.86 3.48
C ALA A 151 20.51 -17.34 3.41
N GLN A 152 20.07 -17.79 2.24
CA GLN A 152 18.69 -18.20 2.00
C GLN A 152 18.66 -19.63 1.44
N LYS A 153 18.02 -20.56 2.15
CA LYS A 153 17.70 -21.90 1.64
C LYS A 153 16.31 -21.87 1.01
N GLY A 154 16.20 -22.07 -0.30
CA GLY A 154 14.90 -22.11 -0.99
C GLY A 154 14.12 -23.40 -0.74
N SER A 155 14.83 -24.51 -0.47
CA SER A 155 14.30 -25.77 0.03
C SER A 155 15.39 -26.49 0.82
N SER A 156 15.00 -27.26 1.84
CA SER A 156 15.91 -28.12 2.59
C SER A 156 16.46 -29.28 1.76
N ALA A 157 15.71 -29.76 0.78
CA ALA A 157 16.02 -30.95 -0.02
C ALA A 157 16.45 -30.64 -1.46
N MET A 158 16.07 -29.48 -2.00
CA MET A 158 16.30 -29.13 -3.41
C MET A 158 17.13 -27.84 -3.53
N PRO A 159 18.48 -27.93 -3.65
CA PRO A 159 19.37 -26.76 -3.74
C PRO A 159 19.08 -25.81 -4.90
N HIS A 160 18.46 -26.31 -5.98
CA HIS A 160 18.09 -25.52 -7.15
C HIS A 160 16.78 -24.73 -6.98
N LYS A 161 15.93 -25.09 -5.99
CA LYS A 161 14.58 -24.53 -5.84
C LYS A 161 14.62 -23.09 -5.35
N ARG A 162 13.97 -22.18 -6.09
CA ARG A 162 13.86 -20.76 -5.76
C ARG A 162 12.40 -20.31 -5.79
N ASN A 163 11.80 -20.11 -4.62
CA ASN A 163 10.39 -19.75 -4.49
C ASN A 163 10.22 -18.23 -4.25
N PRO A 164 9.16 -17.61 -4.78
CA PRO A 164 8.80 -16.21 -4.52
C PRO A 164 8.09 -16.04 -3.16
N VAL A 165 8.75 -16.43 -2.06
CA VAL A 165 8.13 -16.54 -0.73
C VAL A 165 7.66 -15.19 -0.17
N ARG A 166 8.36 -14.10 -0.50
CA ARG A 166 7.97 -12.76 -0.01
C ARG A 166 6.72 -12.27 -0.73
N CYS A 167 6.61 -12.53 -2.02
CA CYS A 167 5.43 -12.21 -2.81
C CYS A 167 4.24 -13.06 -2.35
N GLU A 168 4.44 -14.35 -2.04
CA GLU A 168 3.40 -15.19 -1.45
C GLU A 168 2.91 -14.64 -0.10
N GLN A 169 3.84 -14.24 0.77
CA GLN A 169 3.52 -13.62 2.06
C GLN A 169 2.75 -12.30 1.86
N MET A 170 3.19 -11.45 0.92
CA MET A 170 2.53 -10.19 0.58
C MET A 170 1.09 -10.41 0.10
N CYS A 171 0.84 -11.39 -0.78
CA CYS A 171 -0.53 -11.76 -1.18
C CYS A 171 -1.36 -12.21 0.04
N GLY A 172 -0.78 -12.99 0.95
CA GLY A 172 -1.47 -13.45 2.15
C GLY A 172 -1.87 -12.29 3.08
N LEU A 173 -0.93 -11.38 3.37
CA LEU A 173 -1.18 -10.22 4.22
C LEU A 173 -2.20 -9.26 3.60
N ALA A 174 -2.16 -9.07 2.28
CA ALA A 174 -3.10 -8.19 1.58
C ALA A 174 -4.56 -8.62 1.73
N ARG A 175 -4.84 -9.92 1.90
CA ARG A 175 -6.20 -10.46 2.08
C ARG A 175 -6.74 -10.30 3.50
N VAL A 176 -5.87 -10.04 4.46
CA VAL A 176 -6.24 -9.79 5.86
C VAL A 176 -6.62 -8.32 6.08
N VAL A 177 -5.99 -7.41 5.32
CA VAL A 177 -6.25 -5.96 5.34
C VAL A 177 -7.60 -5.65 4.70
#